data_AF-A0A016UI87-F1
#
_entry.id   AF-A0A016UI87-F1
#
_cell.length_a   1.000
_cell.length_b   1.000
_cell.length_c   1.000
_cell.angle_alpha   90.00
_cell.angle_beta   90.00
_cell.angle_gamma   90.00
#
_symmetry.space_group_name_H-M   'P 1'
#
loop_
_entity.id
_entity.type
_entity.pdbx_description
1 polymer ?
#
loop_
_entity_poly.entity_id
_entity_poly.type
_entity_poly.pdbx_seq_one_letter_code
_entity_poly.pdbx_strand_id
1 'polypeptide(L)'
;MHNGRCSNMWFSGFCVPDESFGKPCSTVLGGYFHKRFCCKSDPSECTWSGRWMGANTAHNIYCRYDNIGTCGSIDCSINHFTLKAQNSSDIYGDRCDRIDLFGLKGKATCGYIAWFDDKGEVVNSWYKTR
;
A
#
# COMPACT_ATOMS: atom_id res chain seq x y z
N MET A 1 -12.48 19.15 9.47
CA MET A 1 -12.49 17.87 10.21
C MET A 1 -13.42 16.90 9.51
N HIS A 2 -13.04 15.64 9.50
CA HIS A 2 -13.77 14.51 8.95
C HIS A 2 -14.00 14.54 7.46
N ASN A 3 -12.88 14.42 6.79
CA ASN A 3 -12.91 13.42 5.77
C ASN A 3 -12.97 12.02 6.49
N GLY A 4 -14.17 11.39 6.48
CA GLY A 4 -14.47 10.04 7.02
C GLY A 4 -15.37 9.07 6.21
N ARG A 5 -15.96 9.39 5.02
CA ARG A 5 -16.97 8.50 4.38
C ARG A 5 -17.25 8.70 2.87
N CYS A 6 -17.02 7.68 2.04
CA CYS A 6 -17.60 7.62 0.69
C CYS A 6 -19.14 7.63 0.74
N SER A 7 -19.77 8.52 -0.04
CA SER A 7 -21.22 8.66 -0.14
C SER A 7 -21.73 8.13 -1.48
N ASN A 8 -22.96 7.59 -1.49
CA ASN A 8 -23.59 6.95 -2.66
C ASN A 8 -24.59 7.87 -3.39
N MET A 9 -24.46 9.19 -3.19
CA MET A 9 -25.31 10.21 -3.81
C MET A 9 -24.51 10.95 -4.90
N TRP A 10 -25.13 11.22 -6.04
CA TRP A 10 -24.49 11.77 -7.25
C TRP A 10 -23.72 13.10 -7.04
N PHE A 11 -23.94 13.80 -5.91
CA PHE A 11 -23.36 15.11 -5.60
C PHE A 11 -22.52 15.21 -4.30
N SER A 12 -22.09 14.11 -3.70
CA SER A 12 -21.35 14.13 -2.42
C SER A 12 -19.88 13.71 -2.60
N GLY A 13 -18.97 14.68 -2.56
CA GLY A 13 -17.58 14.53 -2.97
C GLY A 13 -16.52 14.37 -1.88
N PHE A 14 -16.67 13.52 -0.86
CA PHE A 14 -15.52 13.22 0.03
C PHE A 14 -15.50 11.80 0.59
N CYS A 15 -14.64 10.94 0.01
CA CYS A 15 -14.39 9.54 0.37
C CYS A 15 -13.29 9.40 1.39
N VAL A 16 -13.53 8.71 2.50
CA VAL A 16 -12.49 8.69 3.52
C VAL A 16 -12.59 7.48 4.41
N PRO A 17 -11.50 6.74 4.60
CA PRO A 17 -11.47 5.58 5.46
C PRO A 17 -10.98 5.96 6.86
N ASP A 18 -11.53 5.28 7.87
CA ASP A 18 -11.01 5.31 9.25
C ASP A 18 -10.42 3.93 9.61
N GLU A 19 -9.61 3.95 10.66
CA GLU A 19 -8.27 3.43 10.83
C GLU A 19 -8.24 1.91 11.07
N SER A 20 -7.25 1.21 10.51
CA SER A 20 -6.90 -0.18 10.89
C SER A 20 -7.70 -1.35 10.28
N PHE A 21 -7.92 -1.36 8.95
CA PHE A 21 -8.20 -2.60 8.21
C PHE A 21 -9.58 -3.29 8.42
N GLY A 22 -10.67 -2.56 8.17
CA GLY A 22 -11.83 -3.13 7.48
C GLY A 22 -13.12 -3.31 8.29
N LYS A 23 -14.18 -2.72 7.74
CA LYS A 23 -15.54 -3.26 7.78
C LYS A 23 -16.08 -3.26 6.34
N PRO A 24 -16.86 -4.27 5.91
CA PRO A 24 -17.55 -4.21 4.63
C PRO A 24 -18.60 -3.11 4.72
N CYS A 25 -18.55 -2.14 3.81
CA CYS A 25 -19.62 -1.16 3.70
C CYS A 25 -20.90 -1.92 3.29
N SER A 26 -22.05 -1.58 3.87
CA SER A 26 -23.37 -2.09 3.44
C SER A 26 -24.24 -0.92 2.94
N THR A 27 -25.04 -1.15 1.90
CA THR A 27 -26.05 -0.17 1.45
C THR A 27 -27.26 -0.19 2.39
N VAL A 28 -28.07 0.88 2.36
CA VAL A 28 -29.32 1.00 3.15
C VAL A 28 -30.32 -0.13 2.84
N LEU A 29 -30.19 -0.80 1.69
CA LEU A 29 -31.01 -1.95 1.27
C LEU A 29 -30.33 -3.32 1.47
N GLY A 30 -29.30 -3.40 2.31
CA GLY A 30 -28.69 -4.68 2.72
C GLY A 30 -27.74 -5.31 1.70
N GLY A 31 -27.30 -4.57 0.68
CA GLY A 31 -26.27 -5.03 -0.25
C GLY A 31 -24.87 -4.84 0.33
N TYR A 32 -23.98 -5.81 0.15
CA TYR A 32 -22.56 -5.67 0.50
C TYR A 32 -21.82 -4.90 -0.59
N PHE A 33 -21.07 -3.85 -0.23
CA PHE A 33 -20.09 -3.28 -1.15
C PHE A 33 -18.94 -4.28 -1.28
N HIS A 34 -18.77 -4.85 -2.48
CA HIS A 34 -17.54 -5.55 -2.80
C HIS A 34 -16.40 -4.54 -2.66
N LYS A 35 -15.47 -4.84 -1.75
CA LYS A 35 -14.25 -4.09 -1.48
C LYS A 35 -13.40 -4.10 -2.76
N ARG A 36 -13.73 -3.23 -3.72
CA ARG A 36 -12.73 -2.76 -4.68
C ARG A 36 -11.76 -1.99 -3.83
N PHE A 37 -10.65 -2.64 -3.50
CA PHE A 37 -9.39 -1.99 -3.23
C PHE A 37 -9.33 -0.70 -4.06
N CYS A 38 -9.62 0.45 -3.45
CA CYS A 38 -9.42 1.75 -4.07
C CYS A 38 -7.91 1.99 -4.09
N CYS A 39 -7.19 1.16 -4.84
CA CYS A 39 -5.76 1.15 -5.03
C CYS A 39 -5.44 2.04 -6.21
N LYS A 40 -5.67 3.34 -6.04
CA LYS A 40 -4.79 4.30 -6.69
C LYS A 40 -4.06 4.98 -5.55
N SER A 41 -2.81 4.59 -5.35
CA SER A 41 -1.91 5.32 -4.47
C SER A 41 -1.61 6.60 -5.22
N ASP A 42 -2.45 7.63 -5.10
CA ASP A 42 -2.06 8.92 -5.62
C ASP A 42 -0.87 9.38 -4.77
N PRO A 43 0.34 9.51 -5.35
CA PRO A 43 1.52 9.87 -4.57
C PRO A 43 1.41 11.28 -3.96
N SER A 44 0.43 12.09 -4.39
CA SER A 44 0.11 13.36 -3.74
C SER A 44 -0.74 13.22 -2.47
N GLU A 45 -1.53 12.14 -2.33
CA GLU A 45 -2.42 11.91 -1.20
C GLU A 45 -1.82 10.97 -0.14
N CYS A 46 -0.80 10.17 -0.50
CA CYS A 46 -0.10 9.32 0.43
C CYS A 46 1.36 9.08 0.05
N THR A 47 2.22 8.91 1.06
CA THR A 47 3.64 8.63 0.86
C THR A 47 3.98 7.18 1.22
N TRP A 48 4.74 6.50 0.36
CA TRP A 48 5.35 5.21 0.71
C TRP A 48 6.59 5.36 1.59
N SER A 49 7.05 6.60 1.83
CA SER A 49 8.10 6.90 2.81
C SER A 49 7.64 6.53 4.22
N GLY A 50 8.50 5.84 4.96
CA GLY A 50 8.27 5.55 6.37
C GLY A 50 8.85 4.22 6.81
N ARG A 51 8.43 3.82 8.01
CA ARG A 51 8.78 2.53 8.60
C ARG A 51 7.75 1.50 8.19
N TRP A 52 8.23 0.31 7.86
CA TRP A 52 7.44 -0.83 7.42
C TRP A 52 7.86 -2.05 8.21
N MET A 53 6.92 -2.97 8.40
CA MET A 53 7.15 -4.23 9.09
C MET A 53 6.70 -5.40 8.22
N GLY A 54 7.61 -6.36 8.02
CA GLY A 54 7.28 -7.60 7.32
C GLY A 54 6.44 -8.53 8.20
N ALA A 55 5.30 -8.98 7.70
CA ALA A 55 4.37 -9.87 8.40
C ALA A 55 5.02 -11.22 8.74
N ASN A 56 5.68 -11.83 7.75
CA ASN A 56 6.27 -13.15 7.90
C ASN A 56 7.69 -13.11 8.47
N THR A 57 8.42 -12.02 8.25
CA THR A 57 9.83 -11.91 8.62
C THR A 57 10.07 -11.11 9.89
N ALA A 58 9.07 -10.35 10.38
CA ALA A 58 9.20 -9.39 11.48
C ALA A 58 10.35 -8.39 11.30
N HIS A 59 10.79 -8.16 10.05
CA HIS A 59 11.88 -7.23 9.76
C HIS A 59 11.37 -5.79 9.84
N ASN A 60 12.19 -4.91 10.41
CA ASN A 60 12.00 -3.46 10.32
C ASN A 60 12.63 -2.98 9.02
N ILE A 61 11.80 -2.43 8.14
CA ILE A 61 12.19 -1.88 6.86
C ILE A 61 11.94 -0.37 6.89
N TYR A 62 12.91 0.40 6.40
CA TYR A 62 12.80 1.84 6.25
C TYR A 62 12.80 2.16 4.76
N CYS A 63 11.71 2.73 4.28
CA CYS A 63 11.58 3.13 2.88
C CYS A 63 11.51 4.64 2.74
N ARG A 64 12.11 5.15 1.68
CA ARG A 64 12.02 6.52 1.20
C ARG A 64 11.42 6.48 -0.20
N TYR A 65 10.34 7.21 -0.39
CA TYR A 65 9.73 7.44 -1.68
C TYR A 65 10.08 8.83 -2.19
N ASP A 66 10.55 8.89 -3.44
CA ASP A 66 10.77 10.12 -4.17
C ASP A 66 9.82 10.16 -5.38
N ASN A 67 9.01 11.23 -5.47
CA ASN A 67 8.04 11.40 -6.56
C ASN A 67 8.73 11.94 -7.83
N ILE A 68 9.59 11.11 -8.42
CA ILE A 68 10.31 11.38 -9.67
C ILE A 68 9.72 10.54 -10.80
N GLY A 69 9.35 11.17 -11.92
CA GLY A 69 8.71 10.49 -13.05
C GLY A 69 7.19 10.35 -12.90
N THR A 70 6.58 9.35 -13.54
CA THR A 70 5.11 9.20 -13.59
C THR A 70 4.53 8.66 -12.28
N CYS A 71 5.23 7.70 -11.65
CA CYS A 71 4.77 6.99 -10.46
C CYS A 71 5.73 7.13 -9.26
N GLY A 72 6.94 7.64 -9.48
CA GLY A 72 7.98 7.76 -8.47
C GLY A 72 8.86 6.52 -8.29
N SER A 73 9.84 6.66 -7.41
CA SER A 73 10.84 5.65 -7.07
C SER A 73 10.89 5.45 -5.56
N ILE A 74 11.28 4.26 -5.12
CA ILE A 74 11.34 3.91 -3.70
C ILE A 74 12.65 3.19 -3.38
N ASP A 75 13.33 3.69 -2.35
CA ASP A 75 14.55 3.11 -1.78
C ASP A 75 14.24 2.56 -0.39
N CYS A 76 14.47 1.27 -0.18
CA CYS A 76 14.17 0.58 1.06
C CYS A 76 15.44 -0.05 1.66
N SER A 77 15.56 0.04 2.98
CA SER A 77 16.62 -0.60 3.75
C SER A 77 16.03 -1.48 4.85
N ILE A 78 16.54 -2.70 4.96
CA ILE A 78 16.21 -3.65 6.02
C ILE A 78 17.34 -3.59 7.03
N ASN A 79 17.01 -3.27 8.27
CA ASN A 79 17.97 -3.26 9.38
C ASN A 79 17.51 -4.23 10.45
N HIS A 80 17.94 -5.49 10.32
CA HIS A 80 17.67 -6.56 11.27
C HIS A 80 18.98 -7.24 11.70
N PHE A 81 18.97 -7.91 12.86
CA PHE A 81 20.19 -8.51 13.40
C PHE A 81 20.77 -9.63 12.50
N THR A 82 19.90 -10.38 11.81
CA THR A 82 20.28 -11.43 10.86
C THR A 82 20.44 -10.96 9.42
N LEU A 83 19.86 -9.81 9.06
CA LEU A 83 19.79 -9.38 7.66
C LEU A 83 19.90 -7.86 7.58
N LYS A 84 20.91 -7.40 6.84
CA LYS A 84 21.11 -6.01 6.45
C LYS A 84 21.12 -5.94 4.94
N ALA A 85 20.15 -5.24 4.35
CA ALA A 85 20.02 -5.12 2.91
C ALA A 85 19.48 -3.74 2.55
N GLN A 86 19.86 -3.24 1.38
CA GLN A 86 19.29 -2.03 0.79
C GLN A 86 19.01 -2.30 -0.68
N ASN A 87 17.87 -1.82 -1.17
CA ASN A 87 17.46 -1.99 -2.56
C ASN A 87 16.49 -0.86 -2.94
N SER A 88 16.56 -0.41 -4.19
CA SER A 88 15.72 0.63 -4.75
C SER A 88 15.05 0.16 -6.04
N SER A 89 13.88 0.70 -6.33
CA SER A 89 13.10 0.33 -7.50
C SER A 89 12.12 1.42 -7.87
N ASP A 90 11.78 1.48 -9.16
CA ASP A 90 10.73 2.35 -9.65
C ASP A 90 9.36 1.70 -9.46
N ILE A 91 8.36 2.53 -9.20
CA ILE A 91 6.97 2.07 -9.10
C ILE A 91 6.34 2.19 -10.48
N TYR A 92 5.59 1.17 -10.89
CA TYR A 92 5.11 1.06 -12.26
C TYR A 92 3.72 0.44 -12.36
N GLY A 93 3.25 0.30 -13.61
CA GLY A 93 1.92 -0.18 -13.96
C GLY A 93 0.90 0.95 -14.11
N ASP A 94 -0.21 0.65 -14.78
CA ASP A 94 -1.23 1.66 -15.15
C ASP A 94 -1.82 2.41 -13.94
N ARG A 95 -1.69 1.84 -12.73
CA ARG A 95 -2.20 2.42 -11.48
C ARG A 95 -1.09 2.87 -10.52
N CYS A 96 0.17 2.86 -10.94
CA CYS A 96 1.32 3.11 -10.07
C CYS A 96 1.28 2.25 -8.80
N ASP A 97 1.00 0.96 -8.95
CA ASP A 97 0.78 0.03 -7.84
C ASP A 97 1.73 -1.16 -7.85
N ARG A 98 2.62 -1.29 -8.84
CA ARG A 98 3.55 -2.43 -8.93
C ARG A 98 4.97 -2.01 -8.56
N ILE A 99 5.67 -2.92 -7.90
CA ILE A 99 7.02 -2.70 -7.38
C ILE A 99 7.81 -4.01 -7.47
N ASP A 100 9.11 -3.92 -7.71
CA ASP A 100 10.03 -5.07 -7.61
C ASP A 100 11.18 -4.71 -6.67
N LEU A 101 11.27 -5.35 -5.51
CA LEU A 101 12.32 -5.06 -4.52
C LEU A 101 12.82 -6.36 -3.89
N PHE A 102 14.12 -6.44 -3.63
CA PHE A 102 14.76 -7.61 -3.02
C PHE A 102 14.47 -8.93 -3.75
N GLY A 103 14.28 -8.87 -5.08
CA GLY A 103 13.91 -10.01 -5.90
C GLY A 103 12.46 -10.48 -5.73
N LEU A 104 11.62 -9.67 -5.07
CA LEU A 104 10.20 -9.92 -4.88
C LEU A 104 9.38 -8.97 -5.74
N LYS A 105 8.38 -9.53 -6.42
CA LYS A 105 7.38 -8.75 -7.14
C LYS A 105 6.22 -8.44 -6.21
N GLY A 106 5.85 -7.17 -6.10
CA GLY A 106 4.85 -6.72 -5.16
C GLY A 106 3.81 -5.79 -5.75
N LYS A 107 2.70 -5.65 -5.02
CA LYS A 107 1.73 -4.58 -5.23
C LYS A 107 1.66 -3.68 -4.01
N ALA A 108 1.92 -2.39 -4.21
CA ALA A 108 2.03 -1.38 -3.19
C ALA A 108 0.79 -0.47 -3.13
N THR A 109 0.36 -0.21 -1.90
CA THR A 109 -0.66 0.77 -1.52
C THR A 109 -0.12 1.65 -0.41
N CYS A 110 -0.80 2.74 -0.06
CA CYS A 110 -0.33 3.75 0.89
C CYS A 110 0.15 3.23 2.27
N GLY A 111 -0.33 2.06 2.70
CA GLY A 111 0.04 1.46 4.00
C GLY A 111 0.30 -0.04 3.96
N TYR A 112 0.31 -0.63 2.76
CA TYR A 112 0.41 -2.08 2.61
C TYR A 112 1.09 -2.45 1.29
N ILE A 113 2.04 -3.39 1.37
CA ILE A 113 2.66 -4.01 0.20
C ILE A 113 2.46 -5.51 0.30
N ALA A 114 1.83 -6.13 -0.70
CA ALA A 114 1.79 -7.59 -0.83
C ALA A 114 2.92 -8.04 -1.76
N TRP A 115 3.68 -9.05 -1.33
CA TRP A 115 4.74 -9.67 -2.12
C TRP A 115 4.29 -11.04 -2.61
N PHE A 116 4.58 -11.32 -3.87
CA PHE A 116 4.15 -12.53 -4.57
C PHE A 116 5.35 -13.32 -5.08
N ASP A 117 5.22 -14.65 -5.13
CA ASP A 117 6.13 -15.50 -5.88
C ASP A 117 5.79 -15.48 -7.39
N ASP A 118 6.57 -16.24 -8.17
CA ASP A 118 6.34 -16.37 -9.62
C ASP A 118 5.03 -17.11 -9.98
N LYS A 119 4.39 -17.79 -9.02
CA LYS A 119 3.07 -18.43 -9.19
C LYS A 119 1.92 -17.48 -8.86
N GLY A 120 2.22 -16.29 -8.33
CA GLY A 120 1.23 -15.31 -7.91
C GLY A 120 0.70 -15.53 -6.49
N GLU A 121 1.31 -16.42 -5.72
CA GLU A 121 0.95 -16.69 -4.33
C GLU A 121 1.62 -15.68 -3.39
N VAL A 122 0.91 -15.26 -2.34
CA VAL A 122 1.43 -14.27 -1.38
C VAL A 122 2.50 -14.92 -0.50
N VAL A 123 3.74 -14.43 -0.59
CA VAL A 123 4.87 -14.94 0.20
C VAL A 123 5.22 -14.07 1.40
N ASN A 124 4.88 -12.78 1.34
CA ASN A 124 5.05 -11.87 2.46
C ASN A 124 4.14 -10.66 2.28
N SER A 125 3.97 -9.89 3.34
CA SER A 125 3.22 -8.64 3.30
C SER A 125 3.87 -7.63 4.23
N TRP A 126 4.01 -6.39 3.79
CA TRP A 126 4.57 -5.32 4.61
C TRP A 126 3.48 -4.35 4.99
N TYR A 127 3.43 -4.04 6.27
CA TYR A 127 2.52 -3.04 6.82
C TYR A 127 3.30 -1.80 7.21
N LYS A 128 2.79 -0.64 6.84
CA LYS A 128 3.38 0.61 7.28
C LYS A 128 3.11 0.80 8.77
N THR A 129 4.16 1.05 9.53
CA THR A 129 4.08 1.32 10.96
C THR A 129 4.08 2.82 11.23
N ARG A 130 3.47 3.22 12.35
CA ARG A 130 3.29 4.62 12.75
C ARG A 130 4.61 5.34 13.02
#